data_AF-A0A836QJ16-F1
#
_entry.id   AF-A0A836QJ16-F1
#
_cell.length_a   1.000
_cell.length_b   1.000
_cell.length_c   1.000
_cell.angle_alpha   90.00
_cell.angle_beta   90.00
_cell.angle_gamma   90.00
#
_symmetry.space_group_name_H-M   'P 1'
#
loop_
_entity.id
_entity.type
_entity.pdbx_description
1 polymer ?
#
loop_
_entity_poly.entity_id
_entity_poly.type
_entity_poly.pdbx_seq_one_letter_code
_entity_poly.pdbx_strand_id
1 'polypeptide(L)' 'DTNCDPELVTYPIPGNDDAIRSIELITHLIADAVIEGKAAEEQEAAQRDREDEAVQAAGVEGGGELAAAAAVPAVPSA' A
#
# COMPACT_ATOMS: atom_id res chain seq x y z
N ASP A 1 3.15 -18.24 17.99
CA ASP A 1 3.54 -19.32 18.88
C ASP A 1 2.42 -20.33 19.06
N THR A 2 2.70 -21.50 19.62
CA THR A 2 1.75 -22.60 19.84
C THR A 2 0.70 -22.29 20.91
N ASN A 3 0.95 -21.29 21.76
CA ASN A 3 0.03 -20.89 22.84
C ASN A 3 -0.90 -19.72 22.50
N CYS A 4 -0.72 -19.06 21.36
CA CYS A 4 -1.50 -17.90 20.97
C CYS A 4 -2.73 -18.29 20.16
N ASP A 5 -3.87 -17.65 20.45
CA ASP A 5 -5.11 -17.79 19.69
C ASP A 5 -5.08 -16.84 18.45
N PRO A 6 -5.04 -17.38 17.22
CA PRO A 6 -4.96 -16.58 16.01
C PRO A 6 -6.29 -15.94 15.61
N GLU A 7 -7.43 -16.30 16.21
CA GLU A 7 -8.74 -15.75 15.83
C GLU A 7 -8.91 -14.26 16.19
N LEU A 8 -8.05 -13.73 17.04
CA LEU A 8 -8.07 -12.33 17.48
C LEU A 8 -7.36 -11.37 16.51
N VAL A 9 -6.67 -11.89 15.48
CA VAL A 9 -5.81 -11.12 14.58
C VAL A 9 -6.23 -11.33 13.12
N THR A 10 -6.35 -10.25 12.35
CA THR A 10 -6.76 -10.31 10.93
C THR A 10 -5.74 -11.04 10.05
N TYR A 11 -4.46 -10.85 10.36
CA TYR A 11 -3.33 -11.44 9.63
C TYR A 11 -2.37 -12.10 10.63
N PRO A 12 -2.70 -13.31 11.12
CA PRO A 12 -1.85 -13.99 12.09
C PRO A 12 -0.55 -14.45 11.41
N ILE A 13 0.60 -14.03 11.94
CA ILE A 13 1.91 -14.46 11.48
C ILE A 13 2.38 -15.64 12.36
N PRO A 14 2.47 -16.87 11.82
CA PRO A 14 2.98 -18.00 12.57
C PRO A 14 4.48 -17.81 12.81
N GLY A 15 4.92 -17.97 14.06
CA GLY A 15 6.31 -17.77 14.43
C GLY A 15 6.59 -18.16 15.87
N ASN A 16 7.88 -18.26 16.18
CA ASN A 16 8.37 -18.51 17.52
C ASN A 16 8.56 -17.16 18.24
N ASP A 17 7.70 -16.85 19.21
CA ASP A 17 7.80 -15.62 20.01
C ASP A 17 8.81 -15.73 21.17
N ASP A 18 9.17 -16.95 21.58
CA ASP A 18 10.18 -17.17 22.64
C ASP A 18 11.60 -16.78 22.21
N ALA A 19 11.89 -16.76 20.91
CA ALA A 19 13.23 -16.46 20.40
C ALA A 19 13.39 -14.97 20.07
N ILE A 20 14.30 -14.29 20.77
CA ILE A 20 14.66 -12.89 20.49
C ILE A 20 15.03 -12.67 19.02
N ARG A 21 15.82 -13.58 18.42
CA ARG A 21 16.19 -13.49 16.99
C ARG A 21 14.98 -13.54 16.04
N SER A 22 13.94 -14.28 16.42
CA SER A 22 12.71 -14.39 15.63
C SER A 22 11.91 -13.09 15.69
N ILE A 23 11.78 -12.51 16.88
CA ILE A 23 11.19 -11.17 17.08
C ILE A 23 11.97 -10.11 16.30
N GLU A 24 13.30 -10.10 16.40
CA GLU A 24 14.15 -9.16 15.68
C GLU A 24 13.96 -9.26 14.17
N LEU A 25 13.94 -10.47 13.61
CA LEU A 25 13.72 -10.69 12.18
C LEU A 25 12.37 -10.15 11.71
N ILE A 26 11.29 -10.47 12.44
CA ILE A 26 9.93 -10.05 12.08
C ILE A 26 9.80 -8.52 12.17
N THR A 27 10.34 -7.93 13.23
CA THR A 27 10.28 -6.47 13.42
C THR A 27 11.09 -5.70 12.38
N HIS A 28 12.27 -6.18 12.00
CA HIS A 28 13.05 -5.57 10.92
C HIS A 28 12.33 -5.65 9.58
N LEU A 29 11.79 -6.82 9.22
CA LEU A 29 11.05 -6.99 7.97
C LEU A 29 9.84 -6.05 7.87
N ILE A 30 9.09 -5.89 8.97
CA ILE A 30 7.96 -4.96 9.03
C ILE A 30 8.45 -3.51 8.91
N ALA A 31 9.55 -3.16 9.58
CA ALA A 31 10.11 -1.81 9.52
C ALA A 31 10.56 -1.46 8.08
N ASP A 32 11.25 -2.38 7.41
CA ASP A 32 11.69 -2.22 6.03
C ASP A 32 10.48 -2.04 5.09
N ALA A 33 9.45 -2.87 5.24
CA ALA A 33 8.22 -2.77 4.45
C ALA A 33 7.49 -1.43 4.65
N VAL A 34 7.48 -0.88 5.87
CA VAL A 34 6.88 0.45 6.13
C VAL A 34 7.70 1.57 5.50
N ILE A 35 9.02 1.48 5.52
CA ILE A 35 9.91 2.47 4.90
C ILE A 35 9.71 2.44 3.38
N GLU A 36 9.71 1.26 2.78
CA GLU A 36 9.47 1.07 1.35
C GLU A 36 8.07 1.54 0.96
N GLY A 37 7.03 1.18 1.73
CA GLY A 37 5.66 1.60 1.46
C GLY A 37 5.48 3.12 1.49
N LYS A 38 6.12 3.82 2.43
CA LYS A 38 6.10 5.30 2.48
C LYS A 38 6.83 5.93 1.31
N ALA A 39 7.99 5.37 0.94
CA ALA A 39 8.74 5.85 -0.22
C ALA A 39 7.96 5.62 -1.53
N ALA A 40 7.26 4.49 -1.65
CA ALA A 40 6.40 4.17 -2.77
C ALA A 40 5.18 5.11 -2.83
N GLU A 41 4.54 5.42 -1.70
CA GLU A 41 3.43 6.38 -1.64
C GLU A 41 3.86 7.78 -2.10
N GLU A 42 5.02 8.26 -1.66
CA GLU A 42 5.56 9.56 -2.09
C GLU A 42 5.89 9.56 -3.59
N GLN A 43 6.45 8.47 -4.11
CA GLN A 43 6.72 8.31 -5.53
C GLN A 43 5.43 8.25 -6.35
N GLU A 44 4.44 7.48 -5.91
CA GLU A 44 3.13 7.38 -6.56
C GLU A 44 2.39 8.71 -6.53
N ALA A 45 2.45 9.48 -5.44
CA ALA A 45 1.88 10.81 -5.37
C ALA A 45 2.58 11.77 -6.37
N ALA A 46 3.91 11.78 -6.39
CA ALA A 46 4.68 12.60 -7.33
C ALA A 46 4.51 12.17 -8.80
N GLN A 47 4.18 10.90 -9.03
CA GLN A 47 3.86 10.34 -10.33
C GLN A 47 2.45 10.75 -10.76
N ARG A 48 1.45 10.65 -9.87
CA ARG A 48 0.08 11.09 -10.09
C ARG A 48 0.01 12.59 -10.36
N ASP A 49 0.72 13.42 -9.59
CA ASP A 49 0.76 14.87 -9.82
C ASP A 49 1.33 15.21 -11.21
N ARG A 50 2.37 14.49 -11.64
CA ARG A 50 2.96 14.64 -12.99
C ARG A 50 2.03 14.14 -14.09
N GLU A 51 1.33 13.05 -13.85
CA GLU A 51 0.34 12.49 -14.79
C GLU A 51 -0.87 13.42 -14.91
N ASP A 52 -1.35 13.98 -13.80
CA ASP A 52 -2.45 14.95 -13.75
C ASP A 52 -2.06 16.29 -14.41
N GLU A 53 -0.83 16.79 -14.22
CA GLU A 53 -0.31 17.95 -14.96
C GLU A 53 -0.18 17.67 -16.46
N ALA A 54 0.28 16.48 -16.85
CA ALA A 54 0.38 16.09 -18.25
C ALA A 54 -0.99 15.93 -18.92
N VAL A 55 -1.97 15.39 -18.21
CA VAL A 55 -3.36 15.24 -18.67
C VAL A 55 -4.06 16.60 -18.77
N GLN A 56 -3.82 17.51 -17.82
CA GLN A 56 -4.37 18.87 -17.88
C GLN A 56 -3.71 19.73 -18.97
N ALA A 57 -2.42 19.57 -19.23
CA ALA A 57 -1.73 20.21 -20.35
C ALA A 57 -2.21 19.71 -21.72
N ALA A 58 -2.69 18.45 -21.80
CA ALA A 58 -3.24 17.85 -23.01
C ALA A 58 -4.75 18.10 -23.21
N GLY A 59 -5.45 18.68 -22.22
CA GLY A 59 -6.91 18.70 -22.13
C GLY A 59 -7.61 20.06 -22.29
N VAL A 60 -6.94 21.10 -22.80
CA VAL A 60 -7.65 22.31 -23.26
C VAL A 60 -7.97 22.11 -24.74
N GLU A 61 -9.15 21.53 -25.02
CA GLU A 61 -10.05 21.83 -26.15
C GLU A 61 -11.24 20.84 -26.11
N GLY A 62 -12.43 21.34 -25.73
CA GLY A 62 -13.70 20.63 -25.92
C GLY A 62 -14.54 20.46 -24.66
N GLY A 63 -15.47 21.39 -24.45
CA GLY A 63 -16.40 21.35 -23.32
C GLY A 63 -17.51 20.30 -23.43
N GLY A 64 -18.25 20.16 -22.33
CA GLY A 64 -19.61 19.60 -22.32
C GLY A 64 -19.80 18.28 -21.56
N GLU A 65 -20.18 18.42 -20.29
CA GLU A 65 -21.22 17.66 -19.56
C GLU A 65 -21.15 16.11 -19.38
N LEU A 66 -21.26 15.72 -18.09
CA LEU A 66 -21.65 14.42 -17.48
C LEU A 66 -20.74 13.19 -17.63
N ALA A 67 -20.12 12.76 -16.51
CA ALA A 67 -20.57 11.58 -15.74
C ALA A 67 -19.59 11.25 -14.60
N ALA A 68 -20.06 11.34 -13.36
CA ALA A 68 -19.40 10.75 -12.20
C ALA A 68 -19.61 9.22 -12.21
N ALA A 69 -18.53 8.45 -12.21
CA ALA A 69 -18.52 7.08 -11.72
C ALA A 69 -17.11 6.72 -11.23
N ALA A 70 -17.03 6.32 -9.97
CA ALA A 70 -15.81 6.09 -9.20
C ALA A 70 -14.89 5.02 -9.82
N ALA A 71 -13.61 5.36 -9.97
CA ALA A 71 -12.54 4.42 -10.23
C ALA A 71 -11.96 3.95 -8.88
N VAL A 72 -12.23 2.70 -8.51
CA VAL A 72 -11.40 1.97 -7.54
C VAL A 72 -10.30 1.29 -8.34
N PRO A 73 -9.02 1.71 -8.25
CA PRO A 73 -7.95 0.94 -8.86
C PRO A 73 -7.52 -0.20 -7.93
N ALA A 74 -7.93 -1.39 -8.34
CA ALA A 74 -7.21 -2.67 -8.33
C ALA A 74 -6.20 -2.94 -7.20
N VAL A 75 -6.59 -3.84 -6.30
CA VAL A 75 -5.65 -4.71 -5.57
C VAL A 75 -5.39 -5.94 -6.45
N PRO A 76 -4.17 -6.22 -6.95
CA PRO A 76 -3.87 -7.52 -7.53
C PRO A 76 -3.52 -8.51 -6.43
N SER A 77 -4.42 -9.46 -6.18
CA SER A 77 -4.13 -10.69 -5.44
C SER A 77 -3.76 -11.79 -6.43
N ALA A 78 -2.54 -12.30 -6.33
CA ALA A 78 -2.13 -13.65 -6.69
C ALA A 78 -0.81 -13.98 -5.98
#